data_AF-A0A529HPH7-F1
#
_entry.id   AF-A0A529HPH7-F1
#
_cell.length_a   1.000
_cell.length_b   1.000
_cell.length_c   1.000
_cell.angle_alpha   90.00
_cell.angle_beta   90.00
_cell.angle_gamma   90.00
#
_symmetry.space_group_name_H-M   'P 1'
#
loop_
_entity.id
_entity.type
_entity.pdbx_description
1 polymer ?
#
loop_
_entity_poly.entity_id
_entity_poly.type
_entity_poly.pdbx_seq_one_letter_code
_entity_poly.pdbx_strand_id
1 'polypeptide(L)' 'MAATNQENFRINKVLVGWKDTREARRAVLDAMPFLRMAQEVRVITIDDGPTDQTWNGLDDVVAFLDMHGVEA' A
#
# COMPACT_ATOMS: atom_id res chain seq x y z
N MET A 1 26.84 18.74 -24.75
CA MET A 1 26.13 18.62 -23.46
C MET A 1 24.85 17.87 -23.75
N ALA A 2 24.84 16.55 -23.55
CA ALA A 2 23.63 15.75 -23.75
C ALA A 2 22.72 16.01 -22.54
N ALA A 3 21.59 16.68 -22.77
CA ALA A 3 20.55 16.77 -21.76
C ALA A 3 19.96 15.37 -21.60
N THR A 4 20.30 14.70 -20.50
CA THR A 4 19.63 13.48 -20.08
C THR A 4 18.16 13.83 -19.88
N ASN A 5 17.28 13.38 -20.77
CA ASN A 5 15.85 13.31 -20.49
C ASN A 5 15.69 12.38 -19.29
N GLN A 6 15.62 12.95 -18.08
CA GLN A 6 15.12 12.22 -16.92
C GLN A 6 13.62 12.10 -17.14
N GLU A 7 13.17 10.93 -17.59
CA GLU A 7 11.75 10.61 -17.51
C GLU A 7 11.37 10.65 -16.02
N ASN A 8 10.56 11.64 -15.64
CA ASN A 8 10.01 11.72 -14.30
C ASN A 8 9.10 10.51 -14.08
N PHE A 9 9.62 9.47 -13.44
CA PHE A 9 8.84 8.31 -13.06
C PHE A 9 7.77 8.72 -12.04
N ARG A 10 6.49 8.55 -12.40
CA ARG A 10 5.37 8.77 -11.50
C ARG A 10 4.82 7.42 -11.05
N ILE A 11 4.65 7.29 -9.74
CA ILE A 11 3.95 6.16 -9.15
C ILE A 11 2.46 6.47 -9.29
N ASN A 12 1.79 5.86 -10.26
CA ASN A 12 0.36 6.11 -10.48
C ASN A 12 -0.49 5.19 -9.60
N LYS A 13 -0.21 3.89 -9.60
CA LYS A 13 -1.00 2.88 -8.89
C LYS A 13 -0.10 1.95 -8.10
N VAL A 14 -0.45 1.67 -6.85
CA VAL A 14 0.26 0.71 -5.99
C VAL A 14 -0.71 -0.36 -5.51
N LEU A 15 -0.27 -1.61 -5.53
CA LEU A 15 -1.01 -2.74 -4.99
C LEU A 15 -0.28 -3.24 -3.74
N VAL A 16 -1.00 -3.35 -2.63
CA VAL A 16 -0.47 -3.87 -1.36
C VAL A 16 -1.08 -5.24 -1.11
N GLY A 17 -0.26 -6.28 -1.16
CA GLY A 17 -0.64 -7.61 -0.72
C GLY A 17 -0.63 -7.68 0.80
N TRP A 18 -1.80 -7.79 1.40
CA TRP A 18 -2.00 -7.76 2.84
C TRP A 18 -2.34 -9.13 3.41
N LYS A 19 -1.56 -9.51 4.41
CA LYS A 19 -1.84 -10.56 5.37
C LYS A 19 -1.46 -9.98 6.72
N ASP A 20 -2.33 -10.07 7.72
CA ASP A 20 -2.06 -9.43 9.02
C ASP A 20 -0.93 -10.12 9.77
N THR A 21 0.31 -9.78 9.41
CA THR A 21 1.55 -10.26 10.01
C THR A 21 2.47 -9.09 10.32
N ARG A 22 3.48 -9.34 11.14
CA ARG A 22 4.49 -8.32 11.47
C ARG A 22 5.28 -7.87 10.25
N GLU A 23 5.56 -8.80 9.33
CA GLU A 23 6.31 -8.54 8.11
C GLU A 23 5.53 -7.64 7.16
N ALA A 24 4.23 -7.91 6.96
CA ALA A 24 3.38 -7.06 6.12
C ALA A 24 3.21 -5.66 6.70
N ARG A 25 2.96 -5.54 8.01
CA ARG A 25 2.90 -4.24 8.71
C ARG A 25 4.20 -3.45 8.51
N ARG A 26 5.35 -4.09 8.67
CA ARG A 26 6.66 -3.44 8.46
C ARG A 26 6.86 -3.04 7.00
N ALA A 27 6.51 -3.89 6.05
CA ALA A 27 6.62 -3.58 4.62
C ALA A 27 5.76 -2.36 4.23
N VAL A 28 4.55 -2.25 4.77
CA VAL A 28 3.68 -1.07 4.55
C VAL A 28 4.32 0.20 5.13
N LEU A 29 4.86 0.14 6.34
CA LEU A 29 5.57 1.27 6.95
C LEU A 29 6.78 1.70 6.14
N ASP A 30 7.60 0.73 5.70
CA ASP A 30 8.80 0.99 4.91
C ASP A 30 8.45 1.56 3.52
N ALA A 31 7.29 1.19 2.96
CA ALA A 31 6.80 1.68 1.68
C ALA A 31 6.08 3.03 1.75
N MET A 32 5.82 3.59 2.94
CA MET A 32 5.01 4.80 3.13
C MET A 32 5.41 6.02 2.26
N PRO A 33 6.71 6.31 2.00
CA PRO A 33 7.09 7.37 1.07
C PRO A 33 6.51 7.17 -0.33
N PHE A 34 6.49 5.93 -0.82
CA PHE A 34 5.95 5.59 -2.14
C PHE A 34 4.42 5.60 -2.16
N LEU A 35 3.79 5.10 -1.09
CA LEU A 35 2.33 5.06 -0.95
C LEU A 35 1.73 6.47 -0.96
N ARG A 36 2.36 7.44 -0.26
CA ARG A 36 1.93 8.85 -0.27
C ARG A 36 2.13 9.56 -1.61
N MET A 37 3.00 9.03 -2.48
CA MET A 37 3.20 9.57 -3.83
C MET A 37 2.24 8.98 -4.86
N ALA A 38 1.56 7.88 -4.52
CA ALA A 38 0.65 7.18 -5.41
C ALA A 38 -0.64 7.98 -5.60
N GLN A 39 -1.24 7.89 -6.79
CA GLN A 39 -2.58 8.44 -7.04
C GLN A 39 -3.69 7.49 -6.57
N GLU A 40 -3.40 6.18 -6.56
CA GLU A 40 -4.32 5.13 -6.13
C GLU A 40 -3.50 4.04 -5.43
N VAL A 41 -3.89 3.70 -4.20
CA VAL A 41 -3.42 2.48 -3.53
C VAL A 41 -4.59 1.50 -3.49
N ARG A 42 -4.32 0.21 -3.73
CA ARG A 42 -5.30 -0.85 -3.51
C ARG A 42 -4.72 -1.91 -2.59
N VAL A 43 -5.42 -2.17 -1.50
CA VAL A 43 -5.06 -3.26 -0.58
C VAL A 43 -5.84 -4.51 -0.95
N ILE A 44 -5.14 -5.63 -1.11
CA ILE A 44 -5.74 -6.93 -1.42
C ILE A 44 -5.32 -7.96 -0.39
N THR A 45 -6.23 -8.84 -0.01
CA THR A 45 -5.90 -10.01 0.81
C THR A 45 -6.25 -11.30 0.05
N ILE A 46 -5.50 -12.36 0.33
CA ILE A 46 -5.71 -13.69 -0.25
C ILE A 46 -5.70 -14.69 0.91
N ASP A 47 -6.82 -15.38 1.08
CA ASP A 47 -7.02 -16.37 2.14
C ASP A 47 -7.93 -17.50 1.61
N ASP A 48 -7.60 -18.75 1.91
CA ASP A 48 -8.36 -19.94 1.49
C ASP A 48 -9.64 -20.17 2.32
N GLY A 49 -9.86 -19.35 3.36
CA GLY A 49 -11.06 -19.35 4.18
C GLY A 49 -11.17 -18.03 4.94
N PRO A 50 -11.50 -16.91 4.26
CA PRO A 50 -11.51 -15.59 4.87
C PRO A 50 -12.49 -15.57 6.04
N THR A 51 -12.00 -15.09 7.18
CA THR A 51 -12.76 -14.94 8.42
C THR A 51 -13.01 -13.46 8.70
N ASP A 52 -13.85 -13.17 9.70
CA ASP A 52 -14.01 -11.80 10.19
C ASP A 52 -12.67 -11.16 10.60
N GLN A 53 -11.72 -11.95 11.10
CA GLN A 53 -10.38 -11.46 11.42
C GLN A 53 -9.59 -11.04 10.17
N THR A 54 -9.78 -11.76 9.06
CA THR A 54 -9.17 -11.41 7.76
C THR A 54 -9.69 -10.06 7.27
N TRP A 55 -10.99 -9.83 7.36
CA TRP A 55 -11.62 -8.56 6.96
C TRP A 55 -11.28 -7.42 7.91
N ASN A 56 -11.37 -7.64 9.22
CA ASN A 56 -10.97 -6.64 10.22
C ASN A 56 -9.52 -6.20 10.03
N GLY A 57 -8.61 -7.15 9.78
CA GLY A 57 -7.21 -6.81 9.50
C GLY A 57 -7.02 -6.02 8.20
N LEU A 58 -7.88 -6.23 7.20
CA LEU A 58 -7.88 -5.44 5.96
C LEU A 58 -8.42 -4.02 6.22
N ASP A 59 -9.52 -3.89 6.94
CA ASP A 59 -10.11 -2.59 7.32
C ASP A 59 -9.15 -1.78 8.19
N ASP A 60 -8.47 -2.42 9.14
CA ASP A 60 -7.47 -1.80 10.00
C ASP A 60 -6.31 -1.19 9.21
N VAL A 61 -5.82 -1.88 8.16
CA VAL A 61 -4.73 -1.34 7.34
C VAL A 61 -5.22 -0.22 6.41
N VAL A 62 -6.44 -0.31 5.89
CA VAL A 62 -7.04 0.79 5.11
C VAL A 62 -7.19 2.03 5.98
N ALA A 63 -7.79 1.90 7.17
CA ALA A 63 -7.92 3.00 8.13
C ALA A 63 -6.55 3.57 8.56
N PHE A 64 -5.55 2.71 8.73
CA PHE A 64 -4.18 3.14 9.00
C PHE A 64 -3.59 3.96 7.85
N LEU A 65 -3.78 3.55 6.59
CA LEU A 65 -3.32 4.28 5.41
C LEU A 65 -4.03 5.63 5.26
N ASP A 66 -5.33 5.67 5.46
CA ASP A 66 -6.14 6.90 5.45
C ASP A 66 -5.63 7.91 6.50
N MET A 67 -5.34 7.46 7.72
CA MET A 67 -4.75 8.30 8.78
C MET A 67 -3.38 8.90 8.39
N HIS A 68 -2.66 8.27 7.45
CA HIS A 68 -1.37 8.75 6.96
C HIS A 68 -1.48 9.54 5.64
N GLY A 69 -2.69 9.84 5.20
CA GLY A 69 -2.96 10.60 3.97
C GLY A 69 -2.73 9.79 2.70
N VAL A 70 -2.88 8.47 2.76
CA VAL A 70 -2.85 7.57 1.62
C VAL A 70 -4.28 7.12 1.33
N GLU A 71 -4.78 7.41 0.13
CA GLU A 71 -6.10 6.95 -0.34
C GLU A 71 -5.98 5.49 -0.82
N ALA A 72 -6.62 4.57 -0.09
CA ALA A 72 -6.42 3.12 -0.21
C ALA A 72 -7.71 2.32 -0.42
#